data_AF-A0A924BZY4-F1
#
_entry.id   AF-A0A924BZY4-F1
#
_cell.length_a   1.000
_cell.length_b   1.000
_cell.length_c   1.000
_cell.angle_alpha   90.00
_cell.angle_beta   90.00
_cell.angle_gamma   90.00
#
_symmetry.space_group_name_H-M   'P 1'
#
loop_
_entity.id
_entity.type
_entity.pdbx_description
1 polymer ?
#
loop_
_entity_poly.entity_id
_entity_poly.type
_entity_poly.pdbx_seq_one_letter_code
_entity_poly.pdbx_strand_id
1 'polypeptide(L)'
;MKKNHLFLAFFILISCSIFAQEMIKSTPSSEKNTDKFKQMYDLLATPNMYRTASGAPGPAYYQQRADYKIDVELDDKNTKLYGSETITYTNNAKESLDYLWVQLDQNQQSRKSLSPLVESNKTDPAVDVANFSRKYLEADFDGGFNIDYVKDASGKPMTYTINQTMMRIELPNLLKFGEKIAFSIKWNYLINNYTLDGGRSGYEHFDKDGNNLYILAQFYPRMAVYNDVEGWQNMQFWGSGEFALPFGNFEVNITVPADHILEATGTLQNRNEVFTPAQVARYAEAEKSFENPVIVVTQAEAEAAEKGFSDKKKTWKFKAENVRDFGISTSRKFIYDAMAVKTGKTVSMAISLYPKEGNPLWEQYSTRIIAHTLKSYSSYTFDYPYPKAISINARDQGMEYPMICWNYGRPDADGKYNDQTKYRMLGVICHEVG
;
A
#
# COMPACT_ATOMS: atom_id res chain seq x y z
N MET A 1 74.80 -40.04 25.80
CA MET A 1 73.36 -39.89 26.10
C MET A 1 72.85 -38.66 25.37
N LYS A 2 71.76 -38.79 24.59
CA LYS A 2 71.18 -37.81 23.63
C LYS A 2 70.92 -36.43 24.27
N LYS A 3 71.04 -35.24 23.62
CA LYS A 3 70.62 -34.83 22.26
C LYS A 3 71.18 -33.42 21.89
N ASN A 4 71.59 -33.27 20.62
CA ASN A 4 71.44 -32.15 19.65
C ASN A 4 72.06 -30.74 19.92
N HIS A 5 73.08 -30.31 19.16
CA HIS A 5 73.09 -29.62 17.82
C HIS A 5 72.78 -28.11 17.93
N LEU A 6 73.38 -27.14 17.22
CA LEU A 6 74.49 -27.02 16.25
C LEU A 6 74.74 -25.49 16.06
N PHE A 7 75.98 -25.13 15.68
CA PHE A 7 76.57 -23.82 15.32
C PHE A 7 75.69 -22.86 14.49
N LEU A 8 75.65 -21.54 14.75
CA LEU A 8 76.62 -20.43 14.54
C LEU A 8 76.64 -19.83 13.12
N ALA A 9 76.42 -18.51 13.06
CA ALA A 9 77.05 -17.48 12.22
C ALA A 9 76.09 -16.59 11.41
N PHE A 10 76.41 -15.30 11.46
CA PHE A 10 75.64 -14.10 11.19
C PHE A 10 76.32 -13.37 10.02
N PHE A 11 75.61 -12.96 8.96
CA PHE A 11 75.77 -11.64 8.33
C PHE A 11 74.71 -11.38 7.24
N ILE A 12 74.35 -10.11 7.16
CA ILE A 12 73.18 -9.47 6.57
C ILE A 12 73.23 -9.45 5.03
N LEU A 13 72.13 -9.84 4.38
CA LEU A 13 71.81 -9.48 3.01
C LEU A 13 70.32 -9.12 2.92
N ILE A 14 70.10 -7.90 2.47
CA ILE A 14 68.83 -7.22 2.24
C ILE A 14 67.92 -8.13 1.39
N SER A 15 66.89 -8.70 2.00
CA SER A 15 65.76 -9.28 1.27
C SER A 15 64.59 -8.30 1.34
N CYS A 16 64.45 -7.52 0.26
CA CYS A 16 63.16 -6.97 -0.15
C CYS A 16 62.21 -8.14 -0.36
N SER A 17 61.51 -8.57 0.69
CA SER A 17 60.32 -9.39 0.56
C SER A 17 59.22 -8.46 0.07
N ILE A 18 59.16 -8.32 -1.26
CA ILE A 18 57.98 -7.87 -1.97
C ILE A 18 56.86 -8.79 -1.49
N PHE A 19 56.02 -8.30 -0.58
CA PHE A 19 54.70 -8.86 -0.39
C PHE A 19 54.02 -8.71 -1.75
N ALA A 20 53.88 -9.83 -2.46
CA ALA A 20 52.85 -9.97 -3.47
C ALA A 20 51.52 -9.79 -2.74
N GLN A 21 51.11 -8.54 -2.55
CA GLN A 21 49.69 -8.24 -2.51
C GLN A 21 49.19 -8.67 -3.89
N GLU A 22 48.57 -9.86 -3.96
CA GLU A 22 47.52 -10.05 -4.95
C GLU A 22 46.58 -8.86 -4.75
N MET A 23 46.75 -7.82 -5.57
CA MET A 23 45.66 -6.89 -5.80
C MET A 23 44.54 -7.81 -6.24
N ILE A 24 43.47 -7.87 -5.43
CA ILE A 24 42.18 -8.32 -5.90
C ILE A 24 41.98 -7.55 -7.20
N LYS A 25 42.11 -8.23 -8.34
CA LYS A 25 41.68 -7.66 -9.61
C LYS A 25 40.22 -7.35 -9.35
N SER A 26 39.90 -6.07 -9.22
CA SER A 26 38.54 -5.62 -9.36
C SER A 26 38.11 -6.17 -10.70
N THR A 27 37.29 -7.22 -10.72
CA THR A 27 36.58 -7.60 -11.92
C THR A 27 35.86 -6.32 -12.33
N PRO A 28 36.17 -5.73 -13.50
CA PRO A 28 35.43 -4.57 -13.94
C PRO A 28 33.97 -4.99 -13.90
N SER A 29 33.11 -4.22 -13.22
CA SER A 29 31.68 -4.47 -13.25
C SER A 29 31.27 -4.55 -14.73
N SER A 30 30.95 -5.75 -15.21
CA SER A 30 30.66 -5.99 -16.62
C SER A 30 29.31 -5.42 -17.05
N GLU A 31 28.69 -4.57 -16.22
CA GLU A 31 27.34 -4.07 -16.44
C GLU A 31 27.26 -2.83 -17.34
N LYS A 32 28.38 -2.18 -17.66
CA LYS A 32 28.38 -1.11 -18.67
C LYS A 32 28.88 -1.65 -19.98
N ASN A 33 27.96 -2.16 -20.79
CA ASN A 33 28.21 -2.42 -22.20
C ASN A 33 28.70 -1.12 -22.86
N THR A 34 29.96 -1.10 -23.29
CA THR A 34 30.60 0.08 -23.87
C THR A 34 30.22 0.32 -25.33
N ASP A 35 29.62 -0.68 -25.98
CA ASP A 35 29.16 -0.58 -27.36
C ASP A 35 27.73 -0.05 -27.41
N LYS A 36 27.59 1.23 -27.76
CA LYS A 36 26.32 1.95 -27.93
C LYS A 36 25.45 1.40 -29.07
N PHE A 37 26.01 0.55 -29.94
CA PHE A 37 25.32 -0.05 -31.09
C PHE A 37 25.18 -1.57 -30.98
N LYS A 38 25.59 -2.18 -29.85
CA LYS A 38 25.40 -3.61 -29.63
C LYS A 38 23.93 -3.95 -29.79
N GLN A 39 23.66 -4.94 -30.63
CA GLN A 39 22.31 -5.46 -30.80
C GLN A 39 21.84 -6.07 -29.48
N MET A 40 20.62 -5.71 -29.04
CA MET A 40 20.04 -6.15 -27.76
C MET A 40 19.32 -7.50 -27.85
N TYR A 41 19.60 -8.31 -28.89
CA TYR A 41 18.90 -9.59 -29.10
C TYR A 41 19.09 -10.57 -27.94
N ASP A 42 20.17 -10.44 -27.17
CA ASP A 42 20.46 -11.22 -25.97
C ASP A 42 19.81 -10.66 -24.69
N LEU A 43 19.29 -9.43 -24.73
CA LEU A 43 18.64 -8.76 -23.58
C LEU A 43 17.11 -8.80 -23.65
N LEU A 44 16.55 -8.98 -24.84
CA LEU A 44 15.10 -8.98 -25.05
C LEU A 44 14.57 -10.41 -25.03
N ALA A 45 13.43 -10.60 -24.37
CA ALA A 45 12.73 -11.89 -24.37
C ALA A 45 12.33 -12.28 -25.81
N THR A 46 12.51 -13.56 -26.15
CA THR A 46 12.06 -14.07 -27.44
C THR A 46 10.52 -14.02 -27.51
N PRO A 47 9.93 -13.48 -28.60
CA PRO A 47 8.49 -13.43 -28.75
C PRO A 47 7.85 -14.82 -28.72
N ASN A 48 6.66 -14.94 -28.14
CA ASN A 48 5.92 -16.19 -28.00
C ASN A 48 4.40 -15.95 -28.11
N MET A 49 3.59 -16.97 -27.83
CA MET A 49 2.13 -16.87 -27.94
C MET A 49 1.48 -15.93 -26.90
N TYR A 50 2.19 -15.64 -25.80
CA TYR A 50 1.75 -14.73 -24.74
C TYR A 50 2.18 -13.28 -25.01
N ARG A 51 3.34 -13.06 -25.65
CA ARG A 51 3.86 -11.72 -25.98
C ARG A 51 4.47 -11.66 -27.37
N THR A 52 3.97 -10.73 -28.17
CA THR A 52 4.46 -10.48 -29.54
C THR A 52 5.82 -9.78 -29.54
N ALA A 53 6.44 -9.61 -30.73
CA ALA A 53 7.73 -8.93 -30.86
C ALA A 53 7.75 -7.46 -30.43
N SER A 54 6.59 -6.81 -30.32
CA SER A 54 6.47 -5.46 -29.76
C SER A 54 6.32 -5.44 -28.23
N GLY A 55 6.26 -6.61 -27.58
CA GLY A 55 5.94 -6.75 -26.16
C GLY A 55 4.43 -6.71 -25.85
N ALA A 56 3.59 -6.42 -26.85
CA ALA A 56 2.15 -6.40 -26.70
C ALA A 56 1.58 -7.81 -26.41
N PRO A 57 0.45 -7.91 -25.68
CA PRO A 57 -0.28 -9.16 -25.47
C PRO A 57 -0.50 -9.95 -26.77
N GLY A 58 -0.07 -11.22 -26.77
CA GLY A 58 -0.28 -12.18 -27.85
C GLY A 58 -1.63 -12.91 -27.74
N PRO A 59 -1.96 -13.78 -28.71
CA PRO A 59 -3.26 -14.48 -28.76
C PRO A 59 -3.59 -15.36 -27.55
N ALA A 60 -2.59 -15.78 -26.78
CA ALA A 60 -2.76 -16.61 -25.59
C ALA A 60 -2.44 -15.87 -24.29
N TYR A 61 -2.23 -14.54 -24.34
CA TYR A 61 -2.03 -13.73 -23.14
C TYR A 61 -3.17 -13.92 -22.15
N TYR A 62 -2.83 -13.99 -20.87
CA TYR A 62 -3.78 -14.15 -19.79
C TYR A 62 -3.41 -13.25 -18.62
N GLN A 63 -4.40 -12.93 -17.79
CA GLN A 63 -4.21 -12.35 -16.47
C GLN A 63 -5.02 -13.18 -15.48
N GLN A 64 -4.43 -13.45 -14.33
CA GLN A 64 -5.15 -14.12 -13.25
C GLN A 64 -6.23 -13.21 -12.68
N ARG A 65 -7.24 -13.81 -12.06
CA ARG A 65 -8.33 -13.08 -11.42
C ARG A 65 -8.51 -13.52 -9.98
N ALA A 66 -8.60 -12.56 -9.08
CA ALA A 66 -8.86 -12.77 -7.65
C ALA A 66 -10.01 -11.87 -7.21
N ASP A 67 -11.18 -12.45 -6.94
CA ASP A 67 -12.33 -11.74 -6.40
C ASP A 67 -12.35 -11.86 -4.88
N TYR A 68 -12.67 -10.78 -4.17
CA TYR A 68 -12.62 -10.70 -2.71
C TYR A 68 -13.98 -10.35 -2.11
N LYS A 69 -14.29 -11.01 -1.00
CA LYS A 69 -15.30 -10.56 -0.04
C LYS A 69 -14.61 -10.36 1.30
N ILE A 70 -14.61 -9.16 1.84
CA ILE A 70 -13.82 -8.80 3.01
C ILE A 70 -14.74 -8.16 4.05
N ASP A 71 -14.69 -8.67 5.28
CA ASP A 71 -15.26 -8.05 6.46
C ASP A 71 -14.12 -7.60 7.37
N VAL A 72 -14.03 -6.30 7.64
CA VAL A 72 -13.04 -5.73 8.57
C VAL A 72 -13.70 -4.94 9.68
N GLU A 73 -13.07 -4.96 10.85
CA GLU A 73 -13.47 -4.21 12.03
C GLU A 73 -12.27 -3.50 12.64
N LEU A 74 -12.40 -2.17 12.77
CA LEU A 74 -11.42 -1.32 13.45
C LEU A 74 -11.73 -1.25 14.95
N ASP A 75 -10.76 -1.68 15.74
CA ASP A 75 -10.68 -1.40 17.17
C ASP A 75 -9.80 -0.15 17.37
N ASP A 76 -10.44 1.01 17.33
CA ASP A 76 -9.77 2.32 17.44
C ASP A 76 -9.05 2.49 18.78
N LYS A 77 -9.62 1.94 19.86
CA LYS A 77 -9.06 2.07 21.21
C LYS A 77 -7.71 1.37 21.34
N ASN A 78 -7.57 0.21 20.70
CA ASN A 78 -6.36 -0.61 20.77
C ASN A 78 -5.53 -0.54 19.48
N THR A 79 -5.86 0.37 18.56
CA THR A 79 -5.22 0.53 17.24
C THR A 79 -5.01 -0.82 16.55
N LYS A 80 -6.09 -1.61 16.44
CA LYS A 80 -6.04 -2.99 15.96
C LYS A 80 -7.08 -3.21 14.87
N LEU A 81 -6.71 -3.95 13.82
CA LEU A 81 -7.61 -4.34 12.75
C LEU A 81 -7.89 -5.84 12.83
N TYR A 82 -9.17 -6.20 12.75
CA TYR A 82 -9.63 -7.58 12.57
C TYR A 82 -10.18 -7.74 11.17
N GLY A 83 -9.88 -8.86 10.53
CA GLY A 83 -10.35 -9.15 9.19
C GLY A 83 -10.73 -10.61 8.98
N SER A 84 -11.74 -10.82 8.18
CA SER A 84 -12.07 -12.12 7.59
C SER A 84 -12.37 -11.90 6.12
N GLU A 85 -11.74 -12.66 5.26
CA GLU A 85 -11.95 -12.56 3.83
C GLU A 85 -12.22 -13.92 3.19
N THR A 86 -12.94 -13.90 2.08
CA THR A 86 -13.04 -15.01 1.14
C THR A 86 -12.47 -14.56 -0.19
N ILE A 87 -11.47 -15.31 -0.66
CA ILE A 87 -10.84 -15.10 -1.97
C ILE A 87 -11.36 -16.16 -2.92
N THR A 88 -11.90 -15.72 -4.07
CA THR A 88 -12.20 -16.60 -5.20
C THR A 88 -11.16 -16.38 -6.28
N TYR A 89 -10.25 -17.34 -6.43
CA TYR A 89 -9.19 -17.30 -7.42
C TYR A 89 -9.59 -18.09 -8.66
N THR A 90 -9.42 -17.49 -9.84
CA THR A 90 -9.64 -18.15 -11.14
C THR A 90 -8.31 -18.36 -11.83
N ASN A 91 -7.97 -19.61 -12.17
CA ASN A 91 -6.76 -19.90 -12.92
C ASN A 91 -6.98 -19.70 -14.43
N ASN A 92 -6.43 -18.62 -14.98
CA ASN A 92 -6.46 -18.34 -16.42
C ASN A 92 -5.18 -18.81 -17.14
N ALA A 93 -4.19 -19.37 -16.43
CA ALA A 93 -3.03 -20.01 -17.04
C ALA A 93 -3.41 -21.38 -17.62
N LYS A 94 -2.78 -21.76 -18.74
CA LYS A 94 -2.97 -23.10 -19.34
C LYS A 94 -2.39 -24.22 -18.46
N GLU A 95 -1.42 -23.88 -17.63
CA GLU A 95 -0.82 -24.77 -16.64
C GLU A 95 -1.77 -24.97 -15.45
N SER A 96 -1.73 -26.16 -14.88
CA SER A 96 -2.45 -26.46 -13.65
C SER A 96 -1.62 -26.03 -12.44
N LEU A 97 -2.26 -25.50 -11.41
CA LEU A 97 -1.60 -25.05 -10.19
C LEU A 97 -1.86 -26.05 -9.06
N ASP A 98 -0.83 -26.41 -8.31
CA ASP A 98 -0.87 -27.29 -7.13
C ASP A 98 -0.76 -26.51 -5.80
N TYR A 99 -0.39 -25.24 -5.86
CA TYR A 99 -0.36 -24.32 -4.72
C TYR A 99 -0.68 -22.89 -5.15
N LEU A 100 -1.02 -22.05 -4.17
CA LEU A 100 -1.25 -20.61 -4.33
C LEU A 100 -0.29 -19.81 -3.45
N TRP A 101 0.09 -18.62 -3.91
CA TRP A 101 0.83 -17.64 -3.09
C TRP A 101 -0.04 -16.45 -2.72
N VAL A 102 0.08 -16.01 -1.47
CA VAL A 102 -0.59 -14.86 -0.88
C VAL A 102 0.46 -13.97 -0.22
N GLN A 103 0.39 -12.68 -0.49
CA GLN A 103 1.21 -11.61 0.09
C GLN A 103 0.66 -11.23 1.46
N LEU A 104 1.56 -11.12 2.44
CA LEU A 104 1.34 -10.77 3.83
C LEU A 104 2.20 -9.55 4.18
N ASP A 105 2.05 -8.46 3.44
CA ASP A 105 2.98 -7.32 3.45
C ASP A 105 3.14 -6.65 4.82
N GLN A 106 2.09 -6.65 5.63
CA GLN A 106 2.16 -6.15 7.02
C GLN A 106 3.22 -6.88 7.85
N ASN A 107 3.60 -8.11 7.49
CA ASN A 107 4.62 -8.89 8.22
C ASN A 107 6.00 -8.22 8.20
N GLN A 108 6.23 -7.24 7.32
CA GLN A 108 7.43 -6.39 7.38
C GLN A 108 7.58 -5.66 8.74
N GLN A 109 6.44 -5.36 9.40
CA GLN A 109 6.37 -4.67 10.69
C GLN A 109 6.43 -5.65 11.87
N SER A 110 6.53 -6.96 11.61
CA SER A 110 6.70 -7.94 12.69
C SER A 110 8.06 -7.80 13.34
N ARG A 111 8.15 -8.04 14.65
CA ARG A 111 9.46 -8.12 15.35
C ARG A 111 10.40 -9.18 14.79
N LYS A 112 9.85 -10.19 14.09
CA LYS A 112 10.61 -11.27 13.45
C LYS A 112 11.00 -10.95 12.00
N SER A 113 10.65 -9.77 11.52
CA SER A 113 10.96 -9.31 10.17
C SER A 113 12.46 -9.21 9.95
N LEU A 114 12.87 -9.60 8.74
CA LEU A 114 14.26 -9.45 8.29
C LEU A 114 14.45 -8.16 7.47
N SER A 115 13.40 -7.37 7.22
CA SER A 115 13.47 -6.11 6.46
C SER A 115 14.54 -5.14 6.98
N PRO A 116 14.75 -4.96 8.30
CA PRO A 116 15.81 -4.10 8.80
C PRO A 116 17.22 -4.50 8.36
N LEU A 117 17.45 -5.76 7.96
CA LEU A 117 18.77 -6.25 7.52
C LEU A 117 19.14 -5.81 6.10
N VAL A 118 18.20 -5.25 5.33
CA VAL A 118 18.45 -4.74 3.98
C VAL A 118 19.13 -3.36 4.03
N GLU A 119 18.92 -2.62 5.11
CA GLU A 119 19.54 -1.31 5.30
C GLU A 119 20.93 -1.42 5.94
N SER A 120 21.86 -0.57 5.50
CA SER A 120 23.15 -0.43 6.16
C SER A 120 22.98 0.38 7.44
N ASN A 121 23.53 -0.11 8.55
CA ASN A 121 23.56 0.62 9.81
C ASN A 121 24.24 1.99 9.63
N LYS A 122 23.49 3.07 9.83
CA LYS A 122 24.02 4.43 9.96
C LYS A 122 24.04 4.81 11.43
N THR A 123 25.18 5.34 11.89
CA THR A 123 25.28 5.92 13.22
C THR A 123 24.97 7.41 13.11
N ASP A 124 23.89 7.84 13.76
CA ASP A 124 23.54 9.25 13.83
C ASP A 124 24.55 9.98 14.73
N PRO A 125 25.12 11.13 14.30
CA PRO A 125 26.07 11.89 15.10
C PRO A 125 25.50 12.39 16.44
N ALA A 126 24.18 12.58 16.50
CA ALA A 126 23.44 12.92 17.69
C ALA A 126 22.02 12.35 17.57
N VAL A 127 21.51 11.80 18.67
CA VAL A 127 20.13 11.29 18.80
C VAL A 127 19.51 12.01 19.98
N ASP A 128 18.31 12.57 19.81
CA ASP A 128 17.59 13.16 20.94
C ASP A 128 17.13 12.07 21.94
N VAL A 129 16.72 12.48 23.14
CA VAL A 129 16.36 11.56 24.21
C VAL A 129 15.16 10.67 23.85
N ALA A 130 14.17 11.19 23.13
CA ALA A 130 12.98 10.44 22.76
C ALA A 130 13.32 9.37 21.71
N ASN A 131 14.10 9.73 20.70
CA ASN A 131 14.58 8.79 19.68
C ASN A 131 15.57 7.77 20.23
N PHE A 132 16.40 8.15 21.22
CA PHE A 132 17.28 7.21 21.91
C PHE A 132 16.48 6.18 22.71
N SER A 133 15.48 6.63 23.48
CA SER A 133 14.57 5.74 24.22
C SER A 133 13.89 4.74 23.28
N ARG A 134 13.27 5.24 22.21
CA ARG A 134 12.57 4.40 21.22
C ARG A 134 13.48 3.36 20.58
N LYS A 135 14.70 3.76 20.21
CA LYS A 135 15.64 2.89 19.47
C LYS A 135 16.35 1.86 20.34
N TYR A 136 16.57 2.16 21.62
CA TYR A 136 17.46 1.34 22.47
C TYR A 136 16.83 0.84 23.77
N LEU A 137 15.72 1.41 24.24
CA LEU A 137 15.12 1.12 25.54
C LEU A 137 13.71 0.55 25.44
N GLU A 138 12.93 0.99 24.47
CA GLU A 138 11.55 0.55 24.26
C GLU A 138 11.50 -0.79 23.52
N ALA A 139 10.42 -1.55 23.73
CA ALA A 139 10.18 -2.76 22.97
C ALA A 139 9.74 -2.40 21.55
N ASP A 140 10.29 -3.10 20.56
CA ASP A 140 9.88 -2.94 19.17
C ASP A 140 8.37 -3.13 19.00
N PHE A 141 7.79 -2.41 18.04
CA PHE A 141 6.41 -2.62 17.62
C PHE A 141 6.21 -4.05 17.09
N ASP A 142 5.10 -4.70 17.49
CA ASP A 142 4.78 -6.07 17.05
C ASP A 142 3.62 -6.06 16.05
N GLY A 143 3.95 -5.61 14.84
CA GLY A 143 3.03 -5.63 13.70
C GLY A 143 2.97 -6.99 13.01
N GLY A 144 2.41 -6.97 11.80
CA GLY A 144 2.26 -8.17 10.98
C GLY A 144 0.98 -8.95 11.23
N PHE A 145 0.58 -9.69 10.21
CA PHE A 145 -0.61 -10.51 10.25
C PHE A 145 -0.44 -11.67 11.24
N ASN A 146 -1.35 -11.72 12.20
CA ASN A 146 -1.67 -12.95 12.92
C ASN A 146 -2.78 -13.68 12.15
N ILE A 147 -2.46 -14.85 11.60
CA ILE A 147 -3.41 -15.69 10.84
C ILE A 147 -4.09 -16.67 11.80
N ASP A 148 -5.40 -16.48 11.99
CA ASP A 148 -6.22 -17.36 12.83
C ASP A 148 -6.50 -18.69 12.12
N TYR A 149 -6.87 -18.65 10.83
CA TYR A 149 -7.07 -19.83 10.00
C TYR A 149 -7.02 -19.53 8.51
N VAL A 150 -6.78 -20.59 7.74
CA VAL A 150 -7.07 -20.68 6.31
C VAL A 150 -7.98 -21.90 6.10
N LYS A 151 -9.14 -21.70 5.46
CA LYS A 151 -10.15 -22.76 5.25
C LYS A 151 -10.66 -22.77 3.82
N ASP A 152 -10.97 -23.94 3.28
CA ASP A 152 -11.65 -24.06 2.00
C ASP A 152 -13.13 -23.63 2.07
N ALA A 153 -13.80 -23.64 0.93
CA ALA A 153 -15.22 -23.29 0.82
C ALA A 153 -16.17 -24.18 1.66
N SER A 154 -15.74 -25.38 2.06
CA SER A 154 -16.51 -26.28 2.94
C SER A 154 -16.22 -26.04 4.44
N GLY A 155 -15.32 -25.12 4.77
CA GLY A 155 -14.90 -24.81 6.12
C GLY A 155 -13.78 -25.72 6.65
N LYS A 156 -13.21 -26.60 5.82
CA LYS A 156 -12.13 -27.49 6.21
C LYS A 156 -10.79 -26.73 6.21
N PRO A 157 -9.91 -26.92 7.22
CA PRO A 157 -8.59 -26.31 7.23
C PRO A 157 -7.77 -26.67 5.99
N MET A 158 -7.07 -25.68 5.44
CA MET A 158 -6.08 -25.88 4.36
C MET A 158 -4.67 -25.87 4.93
N THR A 159 -3.77 -26.64 4.32
CA THR A 159 -2.35 -26.62 4.68
C THR A 159 -1.69 -25.37 4.09
N TYR A 160 -0.95 -24.63 4.92
CA TYR A 160 -0.20 -23.46 4.46
C TYR A 160 1.12 -23.31 5.22
N THR A 161 2.05 -22.58 4.63
CA THR A 161 3.33 -22.18 5.25
C THR A 161 3.50 -20.69 5.08
N ILE A 162 3.76 -19.97 6.18
CA ILE A 162 4.14 -18.56 6.16
C ILE A 162 5.67 -18.47 6.15
N ASN A 163 6.20 -17.79 5.16
CA ASN A 163 7.61 -17.43 5.04
C ASN A 163 7.72 -15.91 4.91
N GLN A 164 7.99 -15.25 6.04
CA GLN A 164 8.11 -13.80 6.14
C GLN A 164 6.87 -13.09 5.58
N THR A 165 6.99 -12.27 4.53
CA THR A 165 5.86 -11.53 3.94
C THR A 165 5.07 -12.35 2.93
N MET A 166 5.31 -13.65 2.81
CA MET A 166 4.63 -14.50 1.84
C MET A 166 4.04 -15.75 2.50
N MET A 167 2.90 -16.20 2.00
CA MET A 167 2.22 -17.42 2.44
C MET A 167 1.92 -18.32 1.24
N ARG A 168 2.36 -19.59 1.33
CA ARG A 168 2.04 -20.63 0.35
C ARG A 168 0.92 -21.51 0.88
N ILE A 169 -0.15 -21.67 0.12
CA ILE A 169 -1.29 -22.53 0.43
C ILE A 169 -1.24 -23.75 -0.49
N GLU A 170 -1.22 -24.96 0.06
CA GLU A 170 -1.27 -26.20 -0.72
C GLU A 170 -2.70 -26.51 -1.17
N LEU A 171 -2.86 -26.87 -2.44
CA LEU A 171 -4.16 -27.26 -2.98
C LEU A 171 -4.36 -28.77 -2.85
N PRO A 172 -5.54 -29.24 -2.39
CA PRO A 172 -5.82 -30.68 -2.30
C PRO A 172 -5.97 -31.33 -3.68
N ASN A 173 -6.32 -30.55 -4.71
CA ASN A 173 -6.44 -30.98 -6.09
C ASN A 173 -5.82 -29.91 -6.99
N LEU A 174 -5.29 -30.35 -8.15
CA LEU A 174 -4.78 -29.44 -9.18
C LEU A 174 -5.89 -28.49 -9.66
N LEU A 175 -5.61 -27.19 -9.65
CA LEU A 175 -6.47 -26.15 -10.20
C LEU A 175 -6.16 -25.94 -11.68
N LYS A 176 -7.00 -26.49 -12.56
CA LYS A 176 -6.79 -26.47 -14.01
C LYS A 176 -7.18 -25.13 -14.64
N PHE A 177 -6.82 -24.96 -15.92
CA PHE A 177 -7.24 -23.80 -16.71
C PHE A 177 -8.77 -23.61 -16.68
N GLY A 178 -9.20 -22.40 -16.32
CA GLY A 178 -10.59 -21.99 -16.20
C GLY A 178 -11.27 -22.40 -14.90
N GLU A 179 -10.64 -23.24 -14.08
CA GLU A 179 -11.20 -23.63 -12.79
C GLU A 179 -11.02 -22.53 -11.74
N LYS A 180 -11.89 -22.59 -10.73
CA LYS A 180 -11.90 -21.64 -9.62
C LYS A 180 -11.76 -22.38 -8.30
N ILE A 181 -11.12 -21.72 -7.35
CA ILE A 181 -11.12 -22.13 -5.95
C ILE A 181 -11.54 -20.96 -5.07
N ALA A 182 -12.36 -21.25 -4.06
CA ALA A 182 -12.70 -20.31 -3.02
C ALA A 182 -12.15 -20.80 -1.68
N PHE A 183 -11.51 -19.91 -0.95
CA PHE A 183 -10.98 -20.16 0.39
C PHE A 183 -11.09 -18.89 1.24
N SER A 184 -11.05 -19.05 2.55
CA SER A 184 -11.18 -17.97 3.51
C SER A 184 -9.95 -17.85 4.40
N ILE A 185 -9.57 -16.63 4.71
CA ILE A 185 -8.49 -16.30 5.64
C ILE A 185 -9.08 -15.40 6.72
N LYS A 186 -8.83 -15.74 7.99
CA LYS A 186 -9.13 -14.86 9.12
C LYS A 186 -7.83 -14.40 9.75
N TRP A 187 -7.73 -13.10 10.00
CA TRP A 187 -6.51 -12.47 10.43
C TRP A 187 -6.77 -11.26 11.34
N ASN A 188 -5.74 -10.84 12.07
CA ASN A 188 -5.72 -9.59 12.81
C ASN A 188 -4.29 -9.05 12.91
N TYR A 189 -4.13 -7.73 13.09
CA TYR A 189 -2.81 -7.13 13.35
C TYR A 189 -2.93 -5.79 14.08
N LEU A 190 -1.87 -5.40 14.79
CA LEU A 190 -1.74 -4.05 15.35
C LEU A 190 -1.38 -3.08 14.24
N ILE A 191 -2.08 -1.96 14.16
CA ILE A 191 -1.83 -0.90 13.19
C ILE A 191 -0.66 -0.06 13.72
N ASN A 192 0.36 0.17 12.90
CA ASN A 192 1.52 1.00 13.25
C ASN A 192 1.17 2.50 13.21
N ASN A 193 1.86 3.30 14.02
CA ASN A 193 1.82 4.75 13.89
C ASN A 193 2.80 5.13 12.77
N TYR A 194 2.31 5.38 11.57
CA TYR A 194 3.21 5.58 10.41
C TYR A 194 4.09 6.84 10.55
N THR A 195 3.71 7.80 11.39
CA THR A 195 4.51 9.01 11.64
C THR A 195 5.69 8.76 12.58
N LEU A 196 5.69 7.63 13.30
CA LEU A 196 6.73 7.25 14.25
C LEU A 196 7.50 6.01 13.79
N ASP A 197 6.77 5.00 13.33
CA ASP A 197 7.29 3.69 12.94
C ASP A 197 7.64 3.65 11.44
N GLY A 198 7.29 4.70 10.69
CA GLY A 198 7.40 4.74 9.24
C GLY A 198 6.37 3.84 8.53
N GLY A 199 6.60 3.61 7.25
CA GLY A 199 5.69 2.86 6.38
C GLY A 199 4.69 3.76 5.65
N ARG A 200 3.97 3.17 4.69
CA ARG A 200 3.01 3.84 3.78
C ARG A 200 1.55 3.47 4.09
N SER A 201 1.32 2.87 5.25
CA SER A 201 0.03 2.43 5.79
C SER A 201 0.11 2.49 7.31
N GLY A 202 -0.96 2.89 7.99
CA GLY A 202 -1.00 2.98 9.45
C GLY A 202 -1.98 4.04 9.95
N TYR A 203 -1.73 4.54 11.15
CA TYR A 203 -2.45 5.69 11.70
C TYR A 203 -1.52 6.86 12.03
N GLU A 204 -2.09 8.06 12.02
CA GLU A 204 -1.52 9.25 12.61
C GLU A 204 -2.25 9.56 13.92
N HIS A 205 -1.50 9.82 14.99
CA HIS A 205 -2.04 10.24 16.28
C HIS A 205 -2.01 11.77 16.44
N PHE A 206 -3.10 12.34 16.96
CA PHE A 206 -3.24 13.77 17.25
C PHE A 206 -3.16 14.02 18.76
N ASP A 207 -1.97 14.31 19.29
CA ASP A 207 -1.73 14.46 20.73
C ASP A 207 -2.66 15.49 21.42
N LYS A 208 -3.08 16.53 20.70
CA LYS A 208 -3.90 17.62 21.25
C LYS A 208 -5.30 17.18 21.68
N ASP A 209 -5.85 16.18 21.01
CA ASP A 209 -7.24 15.74 21.20
C ASP A 209 -7.38 14.22 21.33
N GLY A 210 -6.28 13.47 21.24
CA GLY A 210 -6.24 12.02 21.43
C GLY A 210 -6.84 11.21 20.28
N ASN A 211 -7.09 11.83 19.13
CA ASN A 211 -7.71 11.16 17.99
C ASN A 211 -6.70 10.48 17.07
N ASN A 212 -7.20 9.51 16.30
CA ASN A 212 -6.46 8.82 15.25
C ASN A 212 -7.06 9.10 13.87
N LEU A 213 -6.20 9.20 12.87
CA LEU A 213 -6.57 9.20 11.45
C LEU A 213 -5.89 8.01 10.78
N TYR A 214 -6.71 7.14 10.20
CA TYR A 214 -6.25 5.89 9.61
C TYR A 214 -6.10 6.02 8.10
N ILE A 215 -4.96 5.58 7.58
CA ILE A 215 -4.63 5.44 6.16
C ILE A 215 -4.21 4.00 5.92
N LEU A 216 -5.15 3.14 5.56
CA LEU A 216 -4.90 1.70 5.55
C LEU A 216 -4.89 1.18 4.12
N ALA A 217 -3.71 0.76 3.73
CA ALA A 217 -3.38 0.03 2.52
C ALA A 217 -2.69 -1.28 2.89
N GLN A 218 -2.68 -2.25 1.97
CA GLN A 218 -2.03 -3.56 2.18
C GLN A 218 -2.51 -4.21 3.49
N PHE A 219 -3.75 -3.91 3.90
CA PHE A 219 -4.27 -4.23 5.23
C PHE A 219 -4.87 -5.63 5.29
N TYR A 220 -4.90 -6.35 4.16
CA TYR A 220 -5.46 -7.68 4.03
C TYR A 220 -4.47 -8.58 3.27
N PRO A 221 -4.50 -9.92 3.45
CA PRO A 221 -3.73 -10.85 2.63
C PRO A 221 -4.12 -10.76 1.15
N ARG A 222 -3.14 -10.54 0.27
CA ARG A 222 -3.40 -10.26 -1.17
C ARG A 222 -2.88 -11.39 -2.04
N MET A 223 -3.66 -11.89 -3.00
CA MET A 223 -3.17 -12.89 -3.96
C MET A 223 -1.91 -12.40 -4.69
N ALA A 224 -0.88 -13.26 -4.74
CA ALA A 224 0.26 -13.02 -5.61
C ALA A 224 -0.13 -13.17 -7.08
N VAL A 225 0.61 -12.51 -7.97
CA VAL A 225 0.44 -12.69 -9.41
C VAL A 225 1.11 -14.00 -9.84
N TYR A 226 0.40 -14.80 -10.64
CA TYR A 226 1.00 -15.85 -11.47
C TYR A 226 0.99 -15.39 -12.93
N ASN A 227 2.14 -15.25 -13.57
CA ASN A 227 2.26 -14.71 -14.94
C ASN A 227 3.11 -15.59 -15.88
N ASP A 228 3.12 -15.21 -17.16
CA ASP A 228 3.82 -15.88 -18.26
C ASP A 228 5.34 -15.68 -18.28
N VAL A 229 5.89 -14.88 -17.37
CA VAL A 229 7.31 -14.47 -17.35
C VAL A 229 8.07 -15.17 -16.22
N GLU A 230 7.56 -15.11 -14.98
CA GLU A 230 8.24 -15.61 -13.78
C GLU A 230 7.41 -16.63 -12.98
N GLY A 231 6.21 -16.99 -13.46
CA GLY A 231 5.28 -17.77 -12.68
C GLY A 231 4.78 -16.95 -11.49
N TRP A 232 4.96 -17.46 -10.27
CA TRP A 232 4.56 -16.75 -9.05
C TRP A 232 5.53 -15.60 -8.73
N GLN A 233 5.00 -14.38 -8.65
CA GLN A 233 5.69 -13.24 -8.04
C GLN A 233 5.70 -13.40 -6.52
N ASN A 234 6.72 -14.11 -6.00
CA ASN A 234 6.81 -14.45 -4.59
C ASN A 234 8.06 -13.89 -3.86
N MET A 235 8.64 -12.82 -4.39
CA MET A 235 9.73 -12.10 -3.71
C MET A 235 9.23 -11.45 -2.41
N GLN A 236 10.09 -11.44 -1.39
CA GLN A 236 9.79 -10.82 -0.10
C GLN A 236 9.63 -9.31 -0.24
N PHE A 237 8.68 -8.74 0.51
CA PHE A 237 8.49 -7.30 0.60
C PHE A 237 9.34 -6.72 1.73
N TRP A 238 10.32 -5.90 1.34
CA TRP A 238 11.30 -5.33 2.27
C TRP A 238 10.94 -3.91 2.76
N GLY A 239 9.77 -3.40 2.39
CA GLY A 239 9.28 -2.06 2.75
C GLY A 239 9.50 -0.97 1.72
N SER A 240 10.31 -1.25 0.70
CA SER A 240 10.42 -0.45 -0.51
C SER A 240 10.14 -1.32 -1.74
N GLY A 241 9.24 -0.87 -2.61
CA GLY A 241 8.91 -1.56 -3.86
C GLY A 241 7.46 -1.38 -4.26
N GLU A 242 7.19 -1.64 -5.53
CA GLU A 242 5.85 -1.69 -6.09
C GLU A 242 5.35 -3.12 -6.20
N PHE A 243 4.03 -3.30 -6.14
CA PHE A 243 3.39 -4.61 -6.19
C PHE A 243 2.68 -4.81 -7.53
N ALA A 244 2.73 -6.02 -8.05
CA ALA A 244 1.73 -6.48 -9.01
C ALA A 244 0.67 -7.31 -8.27
N LEU A 245 -0.59 -7.10 -8.63
CA LEU A 245 -1.73 -7.79 -8.06
C LEU A 245 -2.69 -8.22 -9.17
N PRO A 246 -3.32 -9.40 -9.07
CA PRO A 246 -4.39 -9.79 -9.97
C PRO A 246 -5.56 -8.81 -9.90
N PHE A 247 -6.19 -8.53 -11.03
CA PHE A 247 -7.45 -7.77 -11.05
C PHE A 247 -8.61 -8.62 -10.53
N GLY A 248 -9.58 -7.98 -9.91
CA GLY A 248 -10.85 -8.62 -9.58
C GLY A 248 -11.86 -7.68 -8.95
N ASN A 249 -12.95 -8.27 -8.49
CA ASN A 249 -14.05 -7.55 -7.84
C ASN A 249 -13.92 -7.65 -6.33
N PHE A 250 -14.31 -6.59 -5.64
CA PHE A 250 -14.26 -6.47 -4.19
C PHE A 250 -15.66 -6.16 -3.65
N GLU A 251 -16.10 -6.92 -2.66
CA GLU A 251 -17.22 -6.57 -1.77
C GLU A 251 -16.65 -6.42 -0.35
N VAL A 252 -16.62 -5.20 0.18
CA VAL A 252 -15.93 -4.90 1.44
C VAL A 252 -16.88 -4.26 2.44
N ASN A 253 -17.04 -4.90 3.60
CA ASN A 253 -17.76 -4.35 4.74
C ASN A 253 -16.75 -3.84 5.77
N ILE A 254 -16.83 -2.56 6.11
CA ILE A 254 -15.88 -1.89 7.00
C ILE A 254 -16.61 -1.35 8.22
N THR A 255 -16.36 -1.98 9.37
CA THR A 255 -16.98 -1.60 10.63
C THR A 255 -16.04 -0.71 11.44
N VAL A 256 -16.50 0.51 11.75
CA VAL A 256 -15.73 1.55 12.47
C VAL A 256 -16.59 2.19 13.56
N PRO A 257 -16.01 2.95 14.50
CA PRO A 257 -16.78 3.76 15.44
C PRO A 257 -17.84 4.64 14.75
N ALA A 258 -19.01 4.79 15.39
CA ALA A 258 -20.19 5.44 14.78
C ALA A 258 -20.03 6.97 14.62
N ASP A 259 -18.98 7.56 15.16
CA ASP A 259 -18.57 8.95 14.98
C ASP A 259 -17.55 9.14 13.84
N HIS A 260 -17.02 8.05 13.25
CA HIS A 260 -16.12 8.15 12.11
C HIS A 260 -16.86 8.50 10.81
N ILE A 261 -16.19 9.29 9.98
CA ILE A 261 -16.42 9.37 8.54
C ILE A 261 -15.37 8.48 7.87
N LEU A 262 -15.75 7.87 6.75
CA LEU A 262 -14.91 6.91 6.05
C LEU A 262 -15.08 7.07 4.54
N GLU A 263 -13.99 6.84 3.82
CA GLU A 263 -14.02 6.66 2.37
C GLU A 263 -13.02 5.57 1.96
N ALA A 264 -13.28 4.90 0.84
CA ALA A 264 -12.52 3.74 0.39
C ALA A 264 -12.52 3.60 -1.14
N THR A 265 -11.69 2.68 -1.65
CA THR A 265 -11.81 2.17 -3.02
C THR A 265 -13.24 1.66 -3.30
N GLY A 266 -13.76 1.89 -4.51
CA GLY A 266 -15.08 1.38 -4.95
C GLY A 266 -16.28 2.26 -4.55
N THR A 267 -17.48 1.90 -4.95
CA THR A 267 -18.70 2.70 -4.70
C THR A 267 -19.34 2.33 -3.36
N LEU A 268 -19.67 3.33 -2.54
CA LEU A 268 -20.43 3.14 -1.30
C LEU A 268 -21.87 2.72 -1.60
N GLN A 269 -22.31 1.60 -1.02
CA GLN A 269 -23.61 0.99 -1.31
C GLN A 269 -24.72 1.41 -0.33
N ASN A 270 -24.37 1.83 0.88
CA ASN A 270 -25.33 2.09 1.96
C ASN A 270 -25.22 3.50 2.54
N ARG A 271 -25.05 4.52 1.68
CA ARG A 271 -24.87 5.93 2.10
C ARG A 271 -25.94 6.42 3.08
N ASN A 272 -27.21 6.10 2.84
CA ASN A 272 -28.34 6.51 3.68
C ASN A 272 -28.32 5.88 5.10
N GLU A 273 -27.55 4.80 5.31
CA GLU A 273 -27.40 4.16 6.62
C GLU A 273 -26.26 4.78 7.44
N VAL A 274 -25.22 5.31 6.79
CA VAL A 274 -23.97 5.72 7.44
C VAL A 274 -23.75 7.24 7.50
N PHE A 275 -24.45 7.99 6.65
CA PHE A 275 -24.50 9.46 6.68
C PHE A 275 -25.79 9.98 7.31
N THR A 276 -25.73 11.19 7.85
CA THR A 276 -26.93 11.92 8.29
C THR A 276 -27.77 12.38 7.09
N PRO A 277 -29.08 12.64 7.24
CA PRO A 277 -29.91 13.16 6.15
C PRO A 277 -29.36 14.45 5.51
N ALA A 278 -28.77 15.34 6.31
CA ALA A 278 -28.17 16.58 5.81
C ALA A 278 -26.93 16.29 4.94
N GLN A 279 -26.08 15.36 5.37
CA GLN A 279 -24.91 14.95 4.58
C GLN A 279 -25.33 14.22 3.29
N VAL A 280 -26.37 13.38 3.32
CA VAL A 280 -26.94 12.75 2.12
C VAL A 280 -27.41 13.82 1.12
N ALA A 281 -28.12 14.85 1.59
CA ALA A 281 -28.58 15.94 0.74
C ALA A 281 -27.40 16.71 0.10
N ARG A 282 -26.37 17.04 0.89
CA ARG A 282 -25.16 17.73 0.39
C ARG A 282 -24.36 16.87 -0.59
N TYR A 283 -24.30 15.55 -0.39
CA TYR A 283 -23.68 14.67 -1.38
C TYR A 283 -24.47 14.65 -2.70
N ALA A 284 -25.80 14.59 -2.66
CA ALA A 284 -26.64 14.64 -3.85
C ALA A 284 -26.53 15.98 -4.61
N GLU A 285 -26.18 17.07 -3.91
CA GLU A 285 -25.79 18.35 -4.50
C GLU A 285 -24.41 18.27 -5.17
N ALA A 286 -23.42 17.65 -4.49
CA ALA A 286 -22.08 17.45 -5.03
C ALA A 286 -22.08 16.68 -6.36
N GLU A 287 -22.95 15.68 -6.52
CA GLU A 287 -23.14 14.90 -7.77
C GLU A 287 -23.57 15.77 -8.97
N LYS A 288 -24.07 16.98 -8.71
CA LYS A 288 -24.52 17.93 -9.73
C LYS A 288 -23.64 19.17 -9.81
N SER A 289 -22.65 19.30 -8.94
CA SER A 289 -21.73 20.43 -8.93
C SER A 289 -20.48 20.12 -9.72
N PHE A 290 -20.30 20.79 -10.87
CA PHE A 290 -19.16 20.58 -11.78
C PHE A 290 -18.09 21.67 -11.69
N GLU A 291 -18.40 22.78 -11.01
CA GLU A 291 -17.55 23.96 -10.92
C GLU A 291 -16.87 24.09 -9.55
N ASN A 292 -17.58 23.78 -8.47
CA ASN A 292 -17.08 23.95 -7.10
C ASN A 292 -17.36 22.72 -6.22
N PRO A 293 -16.46 22.36 -5.30
CA PRO A 293 -16.74 21.39 -4.24
C PRO A 293 -17.90 21.83 -3.35
N VAL A 294 -18.71 20.85 -2.96
CA VAL A 294 -19.73 20.95 -1.92
C VAL A 294 -19.19 20.28 -0.66
N ILE A 295 -19.19 21.00 0.46
CA ILE A 295 -18.79 20.45 1.76
C ILE A 295 -19.90 19.52 2.27
N VAL A 296 -19.67 18.20 2.21
CA VAL A 296 -20.62 17.17 2.63
C VAL A 296 -20.61 16.99 4.14
N VAL A 297 -19.43 16.94 4.76
CA VAL A 297 -19.25 16.96 6.22
C VAL A 297 -18.49 18.22 6.58
N THR A 298 -19.12 19.09 7.36
CA THR A 298 -18.59 20.40 7.72
C THR A 298 -17.52 20.31 8.80
N GLN A 299 -16.65 21.32 8.88
CA GLN A 299 -15.69 21.43 9.97
C GLN A 299 -16.36 21.44 11.35
N ALA A 300 -17.51 22.12 11.49
CA ALA A 300 -18.24 22.14 12.76
C ALA A 300 -18.76 20.75 13.17
N GLU A 301 -19.18 19.92 12.20
CA GLU A 301 -19.57 18.52 12.47
C GLU A 301 -18.36 17.67 12.86
N ALA A 302 -17.23 17.83 12.19
CA ALA A 302 -15.98 17.12 12.51
C ALA A 302 -15.45 17.52 13.89
N GLU A 303 -15.43 18.81 14.23
CA GLU A 303 -15.04 19.34 15.54
C GLU A 303 -16.00 18.91 16.67
N ALA A 304 -17.27 18.66 16.35
CA ALA A 304 -18.21 18.09 17.31
C ALA A 304 -17.96 16.60 17.53
N ALA A 305 -17.66 15.85 16.46
CA ALA A 305 -17.37 14.42 16.53
C ALA A 305 -16.05 14.13 17.28
N GLU A 306 -14.97 14.89 17.01
CA GLU A 306 -13.65 14.65 17.58
C GLU A 306 -13.53 14.92 19.09
N LYS A 307 -14.55 15.54 19.70
CA LYS A 307 -14.64 15.75 21.16
C LYS A 307 -15.09 14.50 21.92
N GLY A 308 -15.64 13.51 21.21
CA GLY A 308 -16.17 12.27 21.80
C GLY A 308 -15.51 11.03 21.22
N PHE A 309 -15.77 9.90 21.86
CA PHE A 309 -15.38 8.57 21.39
C PHE A 309 -16.60 7.66 21.48
N SER A 310 -17.22 7.37 20.34
CA SER A 310 -18.43 6.55 20.30
C SER A 310 -18.13 5.06 20.53
N ASP A 311 -18.78 4.46 21.54
CA ASP A 311 -18.77 2.99 21.73
C ASP A 311 -19.66 2.24 20.72
N LYS A 312 -20.56 2.95 20.03
CA LYS A 312 -21.38 2.39 18.95
C LYS A 312 -20.54 2.25 17.69
N LYS A 313 -20.90 1.27 16.84
CA LYS A 313 -20.25 1.00 15.56
C LYS A 313 -21.22 1.23 14.38
N LYS A 314 -20.66 1.53 13.21
CA LYS A 314 -21.38 1.56 11.93
C LYS A 314 -20.58 0.78 10.89
N THR A 315 -21.27 0.14 9.94
CA THR A 315 -20.65 -0.65 8.87
C THR A 315 -20.89 0.00 7.51
N TRP A 316 -19.79 0.33 6.83
CA TRP A 316 -19.78 0.88 5.48
C TRP A 316 -19.61 -0.25 4.47
N LYS A 317 -20.42 -0.28 3.42
CA LYS A 317 -20.42 -1.36 2.43
C LYS A 317 -19.96 -0.83 1.09
N PHE A 318 -18.83 -1.33 0.58
CA PHE A 318 -18.24 -0.91 -0.69
C PHE A 318 -18.26 -2.03 -1.71
N LYS A 319 -18.39 -1.65 -2.99
CA LYS A 319 -18.16 -2.54 -4.13
C LYS A 319 -17.19 -1.90 -5.12
N ALA A 320 -16.14 -2.62 -5.50
CA ALA A 320 -15.25 -2.22 -6.58
C ALA A 320 -15.22 -3.30 -7.64
N GLU A 321 -15.25 -2.92 -8.91
CA GLU A 321 -15.21 -3.84 -10.04
C GLU A 321 -13.90 -3.66 -10.79
N ASN A 322 -13.27 -4.79 -11.13
CA ASN A 322 -12.05 -4.84 -11.93
C ASN A 322 -10.96 -3.86 -11.43
N VAL A 323 -10.62 -3.94 -10.14
CA VAL A 323 -9.51 -3.20 -9.52
C VAL A 323 -8.43 -4.16 -9.06
N ARG A 324 -7.21 -3.65 -8.90
CA ARG A 324 -6.04 -4.45 -8.50
C ARG A 324 -5.84 -4.52 -6.98
N ASP A 325 -6.36 -3.56 -6.23
CA ASP A 325 -6.13 -3.41 -4.80
C ASP A 325 -7.26 -2.58 -4.16
N PHE A 326 -7.26 -2.49 -2.82
CA PHE A 326 -8.27 -1.80 -2.03
C PHE A 326 -7.63 -1.00 -0.89
N GLY A 327 -7.95 0.29 -0.80
CA GLY A 327 -7.51 1.18 0.28
C GLY A 327 -8.69 1.76 1.07
N ILE A 328 -8.47 2.07 2.35
CA ILE A 328 -9.48 2.66 3.24
C ILE A 328 -8.89 3.81 4.06
N SER A 329 -9.72 4.82 4.34
CA SER A 329 -9.41 5.85 5.32
C SER A 329 -10.59 6.17 6.21
N THR A 330 -10.32 6.29 7.51
CA THR A 330 -11.36 6.59 8.49
C THR A 330 -10.85 7.44 9.64
N SER A 331 -11.67 8.38 10.10
CA SER A 331 -11.43 9.19 11.29
C SER A 331 -12.70 9.95 11.67
N ARG A 332 -12.84 10.30 12.95
CA ARG A 332 -13.84 11.29 13.39
C ARG A 332 -13.45 12.73 13.07
N LYS A 333 -12.18 13.00 12.74
CA LYS A 333 -11.69 14.34 12.40
C LYS A 333 -12.04 14.79 10.98
N PHE A 334 -12.58 13.91 10.13
CA PHE A 334 -12.72 14.20 8.72
C PHE A 334 -13.83 15.20 8.41
N ILE A 335 -13.41 16.32 7.83
CA ILE A 335 -14.16 17.13 6.88
C ILE A 335 -14.21 16.35 5.56
N TYR A 336 -15.33 16.46 4.85
CA TYR A 336 -15.55 15.78 3.58
C TYR A 336 -16.08 16.79 2.59
N ASP A 337 -15.43 16.94 1.44
CA ASP A 337 -15.99 17.67 0.30
C ASP A 337 -15.91 16.86 -1.01
N ALA A 338 -16.80 17.20 -1.95
CA ALA A 338 -16.85 16.51 -3.23
C ALA A 338 -17.43 17.39 -4.35
N MET A 339 -17.08 17.03 -5.60
CA MET A 339 -17.70 17.56 -6.82
C MET A 339 -17.72 16.52 -7.93
N ALA A 340 -18.64 16.68 -8.87
CA ALA A 340 -18.69 15.89 -10.09
C ALA A 340 -17.64 16.38 -11.11
N VAL A 341 -17.03 15.46 -11.83
CA VAL A 341 -16.03 15.71 -12.86
C VAL A 341 -16.42 14.93 -14.10
N LYS A 342 -16.65 15.66 -15.19
CA LYS A 342 -16.95 15.06 -16.50
C LYS A 342 -15.66 14.95 -17.32
N THR A 343 -15.31 13.73 -17.72
CA THR A 343 -14.18 13.41 -18.61
C THR A 343 -14.71 12.65 -19.81
N GLY A 344 -14.79 13.31 -20.97
CA GLY A 344 -15.39 12.74 -22.18
C GLY A 344 -16.83 12.24 -21.93
N LYS A 345 -17.00 10.92 -21.93
CA LYS A 345 -18.29 10.23 -21.72
C LYS A 345 -18.53 9.81 -20.26
N THR A 346 -17.53 9.84 -19.39
CA THR A 346 -17.66 9.44 -17.99
C THR A 346 -17.90 10.63 -17.08
N VAL A 347 -18.63 10.39 -15.98
CA VAL A 347 -18.77 11.32 -14.86
C VAL A 347 -18.27 10.59 -13.62
N SER A 348 -17.29 11.19 -12.96
CA SER A 348 -16.65 10.67 -11.75
C SER A 348 -16.79 11.67 -10.62
N MET A 349 -16.72 11.22 -9.38
CA MET A 349 -16.65 12.12 -8.22
C MET A 349 -15.20 12.41 -7.84
N ALA A 350 -14.82 13.68 -7.75
CA ALA A 350 -13.64 14.10 -7.02
C ALA A 350 -14.02 14.30 -5.55
N ILE A 351 -13.32 13.65 -4.63
CA ILE A 351 -13.63 13.63 -3.19
C ILE A 351 -12.36 13.95 -2.40
N SER A 352 -12.45 14.82 -1.39
CA SER A 352 -11.38 14.99 -0.41
C SER A 352 -11.87 14.78 1.02
N LEU A 353 -11.07 14.07 1.82
CA LEU A 353 -11.27 13.98 3.27
C LEU A 353 -10.02 14.50 3.97
N TYR A 354 -10.19 15.41 4.93
CA TYR A 354 -9.09 16.04 5.63
C TYR A 354 -9.52 16.48 7.03
N PRO A 355 -8.60 16.50 8.00
CA PRO A 355 -8.89 17.06 9.31
C PRO A 355 -8.76 18.60 9.27
N LYS A 356 -9.23 19.30 10.31
CA LYS A 356 -9.14 20.77 10.39
C LYS A 356 -7.70 21.30 10.28
N GLU A 357 -6.71 20.47 10.63
CA GLU A 357 -5.28 20.77 10.49
C GLU A 357 -4.84 20.87 9.03
N GLY A 358 -5.65 20.41 8.06
CA GLY A 358 -5.44 20.64 6.63
C GLY A 358 -5.94 22.01 6.15
N ASN A 359 -6.75 22.71 6.95
CA ASN A 359 -7.40 23.95 6.54
C ASN A 359 -6.55 25.20 6.79
N PRO A 360 -6.61 26.21 5.89
CA PRO A 360 -7.56 26.32 4.78
C PRO A 360 -7.03 25.75 3.45
N LEU A 361 -5.81 25.21 3.43
CA LEU A 361 -5.14 24.75 2.21
C LEU A 361 -5.94 23.65 1.48
N TRP A 362 -6.46 22.67 2.22
CA TRP A 362 -7.18 21.53 1.64
C TRP A 362 -8.54 21.91 1.07
N GLU A 363 -9.37 22.60 1.86
CA GLU A 363 -10.69 23.09 1.42
C GLU A 363 -10.61 23.98 0.16
N GLN A 364 -9.54 24.77 0.05
CA GLN A 364 -9.34 25.61 -1.12
C GLN A 364 -8.99 24.80 -2.38
N TYR A 365 -8.09 23.83 -2.27
CA TYR A 365 -7.42 23.28 -3.45
C TYR A 365 -7.64 21.79 -3.71
N SER A 366 -7.72 20.92 -2.70
CA SER A 366 -7.56 19.46 -2.90
C SER A 366 -8.52 18.90 -3.95
N THR A 367 -9.83 19.03 -3.75
CA THR A 367 -10.84 18.50 -4.69
C THR A 367 -10.80 19.16 -6.06
N ARG A 368 -10.41 20.44 -6.14
CA ARG A 368 -10.21 21.14 -7.42
C ARG A 368 -9.02 20.59 -8.19
N ILE A 369 -7.94 20.22 -7.50
CA ILE A 369 -6.79 19.60 -8.13
C ILE A 369 -7.13 18.20 -8.63
N ILE A 370 -7.87 17.38 -7.88
CA ILE A 370 -8.38 16.09 -8.38
C ILE A 370 -9.14 16.31 -9.70
N ALA A 371 -10.09 17.25 -9.71
CA ALA A 371 -10.88 17.55 -10.91
C ALA A 371 -10.01 18.06 -12.08
N HIS A 372 -8.99 18.86 -11.81
CA HIS A 372 -8.00 19.31 -12.79
C HIS A 372 -7.21 18.13 -13.36
N THR A 373 -6.67 17.26 -12.51
CA THR A 373 -5.87 16.10 -12.90
C THR A 373 -6.66 15.15 -13.78
N LEU A 374 -7.87 14.77 -13.37
CA LEU A 374 -8.76 13.91 -14.16
C LEU A 374 -9.03 14.50 -15.55
N LYS A 375 -9.37 15.79 -15.63
CA LYS A 375 -9.59 16.47 -16.92
C LYS A 375 -8.32 16.51 -17.77
N SER A 376 -7.17 16.82 -17.17
CA SER A 376 -5.90 16.95 -17.88
C SER A 376 -5.44 15.60 -18.43
N TYR A 377 -5.33 14.57 -17.60
CA TYR A 377 -4.82 13.26 -18.01
C TYR A 377 -5.75 12.57 -19.01
N SER A 378 -7.07 12.65 -18.81
CA SER A 378 -8.03 12.11 -19.78
C SER A 378 -7.99 12.82 -21.14
N SER A 379 -7.53 14.09 -21.20
CA SER A 379 -7.37 14.78 -22.49
C SER A 379 -6.20 14.24 -23.34
N TYR A 380 -5.23 13.57 -22.71
CA TYR A 380 -4.07 12.97 -23.36
C TYR A 380 -4.16 11.45 -23.51
N THR A 381 -5.10 10.80 -22.81
CA THR A 381 -5.16 9.34 -22.71
C THR A 381 -6.57 8.81 -22.99
N PHE A 382 -7.28 8.33 -21.96
CA PHE A 382 -8.63 7.80 -22.01
C PHE A 382 -9.49 8.42 -20.90
N ASP A 383 -10.81 8.39 -21.09
CA ASP A 383 -11.76 8.84 -20.09
C ASP A 383 -11.54 8.07 -18.78
N TYR A 384 -11.42 8.78 -17.65
CA TYR A 384 -11.20 8.15 -16.36
C TYR A 384 -12.25 7.06 -16.10
N PRO A 385 -11.84 5.80 -15.88
CA PRO A 385 -12.75 4.65 -16.00
C PRO A 385 -13.48 4.30 -14.70
N TYR A 386 -13.10 4.92 -13.58
CA TYR A 386 -13.64 4.60 -12.26
C TYR A 386 -14.65 5.66 -11.80
N PRO A 387 -15.60 5.31 -10.90
CA PRO A 387 -16.67 6.21 -10.50
C PRO A 387 -16.22 7.41 -9.66
N LYS A 388 -15.01 7.37 -9.09
CA LYS A 388 -14.49 8.44 -8.23
C LYS A 388 -12.96 8.40 -8.10
N ALA A 389 -12.39 9.53 -7.70
CA ALA A 389 -11.02 9.70 -7.26
C ALA A 389 -11.00 10.46 -5.94
N ILE A 390 -10.25 9.95 -4.97
CA ILE A 390 -10.25 10.40 -3.58
C ILE A 390 -8.85 10.85 -3.18
N SER A 391 -8.76 12.03 -2.58
CA SER A 391 -7.55 12.53 -1.90
C SER A 391 -7.79 12.58 -0.39
N ILE A 392 -6.94 11.92 0.38
CA ILE A 392 -7.00 11.94 1.84
C ILE A 392 -5.79 12.71 2.39
N ASN A 393 -6.03 13.62 3.33
CA ASN A 393 -4.92 14.33 3.98
C ASN A 393 -4.18 13.42 4.96
N ALA A 394 -2.94 13.10 4.62
CA ALA A 394 -1.96 12.50 5.51
C ALA A 394 -0.90 13.55 5.88
N ARG A 395 -0.15 13.33 6.97
CA ARG A 395 0.87 14.29 7.42
C ARG A 395 2.01 14.44 6.40
N ASP A 396 2.55 13.32 5.95
CA ASP A 396 3.80 13.24 5.18
C ASP A 396 3.85 12.02 4.24
N GLN A 397 2.77 11.80 3.47
CA GLN A 397 2.65 10.69 2.50
C GLN A 397 2.45 11.17 1.06
N GLY A 398 2.77 10.27 0.12
CA GLY A 398 2.38 10.32 -1.29
C GLY A 398 2.26 8.87 -1.73
N MET A 399 1.02 8.40 -1.90
CA MET A 399 0.73 6.98 -2.07
C MET A 399 -0.64 6.73 -2.70
N GLU A 400 -0.66 5.94 -3.76
CA GLU A 400 -1.79 5.71 -4.64
C GLU A 400 -2.31 4.26 -4.63
N TYR A 401 -3.63 4.14 -4.50
CA TYR A 401 -4.38 2.89 -4.64
C TYR A 401 -5.57 3.14 -5.57
N PRO A 402 -6.24 2.10 -6.09
CA PRO A 402 -7.38 2.30 -6.97
C PRO A 402 -8.43 3.25 -6.35
N MET A 403 -8.67 4.37 -7.02
CA MET A 403 -9.59 5.45 -6.64
C MET A 403 -9.22 6.24 -5.37
N ILE A 404 -8.20 5.88 -4.59
CA ILE A 404 -7.87 6.53 -3.31
C ILE A 404 -6.38 6.75 -3.16
N CYS A 405 -6.00 7.97 -2.79
CA CYS A 405 -4.62 8.32 -2.51
C CYS A 405 -4.48 9.11 -1.20
N TRP A 406 -3.31 8.99 -0.58
CA TRP A 406 -2.93 9.72 0.63
C TRP A 406 -1.88 10.76 0.29
N ASN A 407 -2.20 12.02 0.55
CA ASN A 407 -1.39 13.15 0.12
C ASN A 407 -0.98 14.01 1.31
N TYR A 408 0.29 14.40 1.32
CA TYR A 408 0.86 15.33 2.28
C TYR A 408 0.32 16.76 2.11
N GLY A 409 0.71 17.60 3.06
CA GLY A 409 0.59 19.05 2.98
C GLY A 409 -0.38 19.54 4.04
N ARG A 410 0.12 20.33 4.98
CA ARG A 410 -0.70 21.05 5.95
C ARG A 410 -0.15 22.46 6.14
N PRO A 411 -1.01 23.45 6.40
CA PRO A 411 -0.57 24.73 6.93
C PRO A 411 0.03 24.60 8.33
N ASP A 412 0.59 25.69 8.82
CA ASP A 412 0.95 25.82 10.23
C ASP A 412 -0.31 25.87 11.14
N ALA A 413 -0.09 25.91 12.45
CA ALA A 413 -1.16 25.90 13.44
C ALA A 413 -2.09 27.13 13.37
N ASP A 414 -1.65 28.24 12.75
CA ASP A 414 -2.45 29.45 12.53
C ASP A 414 -3.18 29.42 11.18
N GLY A 415 -3.06 28.31 10.42
CA GLY A 415 -3.65 28.17 9.09
C GLY A 415 -2.86 28.87 7.98
N LYS A 416 -1.62 29.31 8.22
CA LYS A 416 -0.76 29.95 7.21
C LYS A 416 0.08 28.90 6.50
N TYR A 417 0.34 29.13 5.22
CA TYR A 417 1.22 28.29 4.40
C TYR A 417 1.94 29.16 3.37
N ASN A 418 3.10 28.69 2.92
CA ASN A 418 3.85 29.33 1.86
C ASN A 418 3.57 28.67 0.50
N ASP A 419 4.04 29.31 -0.57
CA ASP A 419 3.91 28.80 -1.94
C ASP A 419 4.57 27.43 -2.11
N GLN A 420 5.70 27.18 -1.41
CA GLN A 420 6.37 25.90 -1.48
C GLN A 420 5.43 24.78 -1.02
N THR A 421 4.89 24.84 0.20
CA THR A 421 3.94 23.86 0.76
C THR A 421 2.73 23.68 -0.14
N LYS A 422 2.17 24.79 -0.66
CA LYS A 422 1.05 24.75 -1.60
C LYS A 422 1.41 23.95 -2.85
N TYR A 423 2.39 24.41 -3.66
CA TYR A 423 2.71 23.75 -4.94
C TYR A 423 3.20 22.32 -4.76
N ARG A 424 3.87 22.05 -3.64
CA ARG A 424 4.23 20.72 -3.20
C ARG A 424 3.00 19.82 -3.05
N MET A 425 2.01 20.24 -2.27
CA MET A 425 0.74 19.51 -2.11
C MET A 425 0.03 19.30 -3.46
N LEU A 426 -0.12 20.36 -4.27
CA LEU A 426 -0.78 20.25 -5.57
C LEU A 426 -0.07 19.23 -6.47
N GLY A 427 1.27 19.25 -6.49
CA GLY A 427 2.08 18.35 -7.31
C GLY A 427 1.93 16.88 -6.92
N VAL A 428 1.85 16.57 -5.62
CA VAL A 428 1.61 15.18 -5.18
C VAL A 428 0.18 14.76 -5.46
N ILE A 429 -0.83 15.58 -5.19
CA ILE A 429 -2.21 15.23 -5.57
C ILE A 429 -2.32 14.98 -7.08
N CYS A 430 -1.64 15.78 -7.92
CA CYS A 430 -1.56 15.51 -9.36
C CYS A 430 -0.88 14.17 -9.68
N HIS A 431 0.21 13.83 -8.99
CA HIS A 431 0.95 12.59 -9.19
C HIS A 431 0.18 11.35 -8.75
N GLU A 432 -0.43 11.38 -7.56
CA GLU A 432 -1.11 10.19 -7.00
C GLU A 432 -2.48 9.95 -7.64
N VAL A 433 -3.14 10.99 -8.15
CA VAL A 433 -4.44 10.88 -8.83
C VAL A 433 -4.29 10.53 -10.31
N GLY A 434 -3.28 11.09 -10.97
CA GLY A 434 -3.11 11.03 -12.43
C GLY A 434 -2.30 9.83 -12.86
#